data_AF-A0A6S8U2I4-F1
#
_entry.id   AF-A0A6S8U2I4-F1
#
_cell.length_a   1.000
_cell.length_b   1.000
_cell.length_c   1.000
_cell.angle_alpha   90.00
_cell.angle_beta   90.00
_cell.angle_gamma   90.00
#
_symmetry.space_group_name_H-M   'P 1'
#
loop_
_entity.id
_entity.type
_entity.pdbx_description
1 polymer ?
#
loop_
_entity_poly.entity_id
_entity_poly.type
_entity_poly.pdbx_seq_one_letter_code
_entity_poly.pdbx_strand_id
1 'polypeptide(L)'
;MSAKPLDCANPVCGSKLDLFSKALRASSSSASAAEEAPRACPVDRDELGRATWALLHTTAAYFPETPSAADRAGAADLVRGLAASYPCEHCRADFRVAVAAAPPDLSSRAAFAAWACRQHNVVNAKLGKVIFDCDAASLDRRWRVGDPGCWPAGDATAAESLGRD
;
A
#
# COMPACT_ATOMS: atom_id res chain seq x y z
N MET A 1 28.60 -9.39 12.49
CA MET A 1 27.29 -10.05 12.30
C MET A 1 27.03 -10.09 10.80
N SER A 2 27.28 -11.23 10.15
CA SER A 2 27.15 -11.33 8.69
C SER A 2 25.68 -11.21 8.28
N ALA A 3 25.38 -10.24 7.42
CA ALA A 3 24.10 -10.15 6.75
C ALA A 3 23.88 -11.42 5.92
N LYS A 4 22.77 -12.12 6.18
CA LYS A 4 22.38 -13.31 5.42
C LYS A 4 22.08 -12.87 3.97
N PRO A 5 22.54 -13.62 2.94
CA PRO A 5 22.23 -13.28 1.55
C PRO A 5 20.71 -13.24 1.35
N LEU A 6 20.24 -12.24 0.61
CA LEU A 6 18.84 -12.13 0.21
C LEU A 6 18.46 -13.40 -0.58
N ASP A 7 17.57 -14.21 -0.01
CA ASP A 7 17.01 -15.37 -0.70
C ASP A 7 15.97 -14.90 -1.72
N CYS A 8 16.43 -14.67 -2.95
CA CYS A 8 15.65 -14.13 -4.06
C CYS A 8 14.78 -15.17 -4.78
N ALA A 9 14.49 -16.34 -4.17
CA ALA A 9 13.62 -17.35 -4.78
C ALA A 9 12.11 -17.02 -4.68
N ASN A 10 11.72 -16.04 -3.86
CA ASN A 10 10.33 -15.61 -3.71
C ASN A 10 10.03 -14.38 -4.61
N PRO A 11 9.13 -14.48 -5.61
CA PRO A 11 8.84 -13.39 -6.54
C PRO A 11 8.32 -12.11 -5.85
N VAL A 12 7.71 -12.24 -4.67
CA VAL A 12 7.26 -11.12 -3.83
C VAL A 12 8.44 -10.25 -3.34
N CYS A 13 9.65 -10.80 -3.27
CA CYS A 13 10.82 -10.08 -2.79
C CYS A 13 11.59 -9.33 -3.88
N GLY A 14 11.38 -9.64 -5.17
CA GLY A 14 12.10 -9.05 -6.31
C GLY A 14 11.37 -7.85 -6.94
N SER A 15 12.13 -6.94 -7.58
CA SER A 15 11.57 -5.90 -8.45
C SER A 15 11.66 -6.30 -9.93
N LYS A 16 10.73 -5.83 -10.77
CA LYS A 16 10.76 -6.10 -12.23
C LYS A 16 12.03 -5.58 -12.92
N LEU A 17 12.70 -4.58 -12.35
CA LEU A 17 13.97 -4.05 -12.88
C LEU A 17 15.13 -5.06 -12.72
N ASP A 18 15.16 -5.80 -11.61
CA ASP A 18 16.19 -6.82 -11.34
C ASP A 18 16.08 -8.03 -12.28
N LEU A 19 14.84 -8.32 -12.73
CA LEU A 19 14.56 -9.38 -13.71
C LEU A 19 14.97 -8.96 -15.13
N PHE A 20 14.82 -7.68 -15.46
CA PHE A 20 15.18 -7.15 -16.78
C PHE A 20 16.69 -7.23 -17.04
N SER A 21 17.53 -6.99 -16.02
CA SER A 21 18.99 -7.13 -16.12
C SER A 21 19.44 -8.56 -16.41
N LYS A 22 18.67 -9.58 -15.99
CA LYS A 22 18.92 -10.99 -16.33
C LYS A 22 18.45 -11.34 -17.73
N ALA A 23 17.33 -10.76 -18.19
CA ALA A 23 16.77 -11.01 -19.52
C ALA A 23 17.64 -10.47 -20.67
N LEU A 24 18.38 -9.37 -20.45
CA LEU A 24 19.29 -8.80 -21.46
C LEU A 24 20.48 -9.71 -21.82
N ARG A 25 20.78 -10.75 -21.02
CA ARG A 25 21.81 -11.75 -21.35
C ARG A 25 21.28 -12.92 -22.18
N ALA A 26 19.97 -13.02 -22.41
CA ALA A 26 19.34 -14.24 -22.94
C ALA A 26 18.59 -14.05 -24.28
N SER A 27 18.56 -12.85 -24.88
CA SER A 27 17.76 -12.62 -26.09
C SER A 27 18.58 -12.69 -27.37
N SER A 28 18.54 -13.87 -28.01
CA SER A 28 18.57 -13.97 -29.48
C SER A 28 17.55 -15.02 -29.94
N SER A 29 16.30 -14.61 -30.12
CA SER A 29 15.45 -15.02 -31.26
C SER A 29 14.10 -14.29 -31.24
N SER A 30 13.57 -14.08 -32.44
CA SER A 30 12.53 -13.14 -32.85
C SER A 30 11.10 -13.47 -32.39
N ALA A 31 10.32 -12.41 -32.18
CA ALA A 31 8.91 -12.43 -31.80
C ALA A 31 7.95 -12.73 -32.97
N SER A 32 6.84 -13.41 -32.63
CA SER A 32 5.55 -13.31 -33.31
C SER A 32 4.55 -12.80 -32.28
N ALA A 33 3.88 -11.69 -32.60
CA ALA A 33 2.92 -11.02 -31.74
C ALA A 33 1.54 -11.69 -31.86
N ALA A 34 1.25 -12.61 -30.95
CA ALA A 34 -0.12 -12.87 -30.51
C ALA A 34 -0.38 -11.98 -29.30
N GLU A 35 -1.49 -11.26 -29.30
CA GLU A 35 -1.98 -10.49 -28.16
C GLU A 35 -2.33 -11.48 -27.03
N GLU A 36 -1.32 -11.80 -26.23
CA GLU A 36 -1.42 -12.69 -25.07
C GLU A 36 -2.18 -11.92 -23.99
N ALA A 37 -3.35 -12.43 -23.58
CA ALA A 37 -3.99 -12.00 -22.33
C ALA A 37 -2.90 -11.85 -21.26
N PRO A 38 -2.85 -10.74 -20.50
CA PRO A 38 -1.71 -10.42 -19.66
C PRO A 38 -1.36 -11.64 -18.84
N ARG A 39 -0.18 -12.22 -19.08
CA ARG A 39 0.28 -13.43 -18.38
C ARG A 39 0.01 -13.22 -16.90
N ALA A 40 -0.80 -14.09 -16.30
CA ALA A 40 -1.19 -14.02 -14.89
C ALA A 40 0.02 -14.36 -13.99
N CYS A 41 1.04 -13.51 -14.07
CA CYS A 41 2.24 -13.60 -13.27
C CYS A 41 1.89 -13.23 -11.82
N PRO A 42 2.54 -13.87 -10.84
CA PRO A 42 2.49 -13.40 -9.45
C PRO A 42 2.88 -11.92 -9.37
N VAL A 43 2.20 -11.17 -8.49
CA VAL A 43 2.51 -9.76 -8.25
C VAL A 43 3.93 -9.59 -7.71
N ASP A 44 4.62 -8.55 -8.17
CA ASP A 44 5.90 -8.17 -7.60
C ASP A 44 5.76 -7.40 -6.27
N ARG A 45 6.90 -7.11 -5.64
CA ARG A 45 6.95 -6.35 -4.37
C ARG A 45 6.22 -5.01 -4.45
N ASP A 46 6.37 -4.31 -5.56
CA ASP A 46 5.90 -2.93 -5.70
C ASP A 46 4.40 -2.90 -6.03
N GLU A 47 3.91 -3.86 -6.83
CA GLU A 47 2.48 -4.12 -7.07
C GLU A 47 1.75 -4.47 -5.78
N LEU A 48 2.29 -5.43 -5.02
CA LEU A 48 1.73 -5.81 -3.71
C LEU A 48 1.72 -4.62 -2.74
N GLY A 49 2.82 -3.86 -2.71
CA GLY A 49 2.94 -2.67 -1.88
C GLY A 49 1.89 -1.61 -2.21
N ARG A 50 1.73 -1.27 -3.50
CA ARG A 50 0.71 -0.30 -3.95
C ARG A 50 -0.70 -0.76 -3.59
N ALA A 51 -1.01 -2.04 -3.81
CA ALA A 51 -2.33 -2.60 -3.49
C ALA A 51 -2.62 -2.57 -1.98
N THR A 52 -1.63 -2.89 -1.17
CA THR A 52 -1.77 -2.89 0.30
C THR A 52 -1.91 -1.49 0.86
N TRP A 53 -1.13 -0.53 0.34
CA TRP A 53 -1.29 0.88 0.70
C TRP A 53 -2.65 1.43 0.27
N ALA A 54 -3.14 1.05 -0.91
CA ALA A 54 -4.49 1.44 -1.35
C ALA A 54 -5.56 0.92 -0.36
N LEU A 55 -5.48 -0.36 0.02
CA LEU A 55 -6.39 -0.93 1.03
C LEU A 55 -6.31 -0.17 2.37
N LEU A 56 -5.11 0.03 2.90
CA LEU A 56 -4.93 0.66 4.21
C LEU A 56 -5.38 2.13 4.22
N HIS A 57 -4.99 2.91 3.21
CA HIS A 57 -5.39 4.32 3.10
C HIS A 57 -6.89 4.47 2.90
N THR A 58 -7.51 3.66 2.05
CA THR A 58 -8.97 3.69 1.87
C THR A 58 -9.69 3.24 3.15
N THR A 59 -9.17 2.22 3.86
CA THR A 59 -9.75 1.83 5.15
C THR A 59 -9.72 2.98 6.15
N ALA A 60 -8.60 3.72 6.22
CA ALA A 60 -8.47 4.87 7.11
C ALA A 60 -9.32 6.07 6.67
N ALA A 61 -9.42 6.32 5.37
CA ALA A 61 -10.24 7.40 4.81
C ALA A 61 -11.75 7.23 5.04
N TYR A 62 -12.20 5.98 5.27
CA TYR A 62 -13.61 5.62 5.54
C TYR A 62 -13.82 5.11 6.96
N PHE A 63 -12.82 5.26 7.83
CA PHE A 63 -12.96 5.03 9.25
C PHE A 63 -13.92 6.07 9.85
N PRO A 64 -14.70 5.75 10.90
CA PRO A 64 -15.61 6.73 11.48
C PRO A 64 -14.86 7.86 12.18
N GLU A 65 -15.39 9.08 12.11
CA GLU A 65 -14.86 10.21 12.91
C GLU A 65 -14.98 9.93 14.41
N THR A 66 -16.09 9.29 14.81
CA THR A 66 -16.33 8.81 16.19
C THR A 66 -16.42 7.29 16.17
N PRO A 67 -15.28 6.56 16.22
CA PRO A 67 -15.28 5.11 16.06
C PRO A 67 -15.86 4.40 17.29
N SER A 68 -16.54 3.27 17.07
CA SER A 68 -16.95 2.36 18.13
C SER A 68 -15.76 1.54 18.64
N ALA A 69 -15.96 0.79 19.73
CA ALA A 69 -14.95 -0.17 20.18
C ALA A 69 -14.67 -1.26 19.14
N ALA A 70 -15.70 -1.69 18.41
CA ALA A 70 -15.58 -2.69 17.34
C ALA A 70 -14.78 -2.14 16.15
N ASP A 71 -15.01 -0.88 15.75
CA ASP A 71 -14.25 -0.24 14.67
C ASP A 71 -12.76 -0.17 15.01
N ARG A 72 -12.43 0.29 16.24
CA ARG A 72 -11.05 0.34 16.73
C ARG A 72 -10.40 -1.05 16.76
N ALA A 73 -11.12 -2.05 17.26
CA ALA A 73 -10.62 -3.42 17.28
C ALA A 73 -10.33 -3.93 15.85
N GLY A 74 -11.27 -3.77 14.92
CA GLY A 74 -11.10 -4.20 13.54
C GLY A 74 -9.93 -3.51 12.83
N ALA A 75 -9.77 -2.19 13.01
CA ALA A 75 -8.64 -1.46 12.44
C ALA A 75 -7.29 -1.88 13.05
N ALA A 76 -7.24 -2.10 14.36
CA ALA A 76 -6.06 -2.63 15.03
C ALA A 76 -5.71 -4.04 14.53
N ASP A 77 -6.72 -4.89 14.33
CA ASP A 77 -6.56 -6.26 13.84
C ASP A 77 -6.03 -6.30 12.42
N LEU A 78 -6.52 -5.41 11.54
CA LEU A 78 -5.97 -5.23 10.19
C LEU A 78 -4.48 -4.89 10.24
N VAL A 79 -4.08 -3.89 11.03
CA VAL A 79 -2.67 -3.46 11.14
C VAL A 79 -1.81 -4.59 11.73
N ARG A 80 -2.29 -5.27 12.77
CA ARG A 80 -1.59 -6.42 13.37
C ARG A 80 -1.46 -7.58 12.38
N GLY A 81 -2.50 -7.85 11.60
CA GLY A 81 -2.50 -8.85 10.55
C GLY A 81 -1.43 -8.57 9.50
N LEU A 82 -1.38 -7.34 8.98
CA LEU A 82 -0.33 -6.91 8.05
C LEU A 82 1.07 -7.07 8.67
N ALA A 83 1.26 -6.62 9.91
CA ALA A 83 2.54 -6.77 10.61
C ALA A 83 2.95 -8.25 10.83
N ALA A 84 1.97 -9.16 10.97
CA ALA A 84 2.23 -10.58 11.19
C ALA A 84 2.47 -11.37 9.90
N SER A 85 1.75 -11.05 8.81
CA SER A 85 1.66 -11.93 7.64
C SER A 85 2.09 -11.29 6.31
N TYR A 86 2.44 -10.00 6.27
CA TYR A 86 2.79 -9.34 5.00
C TYR A 86 3.86 -10.13 4.21
N PRO A 87 3.59 -10.55 2.95
CA PRO A 87 4.40 -11.56 2.26
C PRO A 87 5.90 -11.22 2.07
N CYS A 88 6.25 -9.95 1.91
CA CYS A 88 7.65 -9.51 1.83
C CYS A 88 8.30 -9.52 3.22
N GLU A 89 9.25 -10.43 3.47
CA GLU A 89 9.84 -10.65 4.81
C GLU A 89 10.49 -9.39 5.40
N HIS A 90 11.37 -8.73 4.65
CA HIS A 90 12.06 -7.53 5.14
C HIS A 90 11.09 -6.36 5.32
N CYS A 91 10.15 -6.17 4.39
CA CYS A 91 9.10 -5.17 4.51
C CYS A 91 8.26 -5.39 5.78
N ARG A 92 7.89 -6.65 6.06
CA ARG A 92 7.13 -7.05 7.24
C ARG A 92 7.92 -6.80 8.53
N ALA A 93 9.20 -7.16 8.56
CA ALA A 93 10.07 -6.92 9.72
C ALA A 93 10.19 -5.43 10.02
N ASP A 94 10.42 -4.60 9.00
CA ASP A 94 10.46 -3.13 9.15
C ASP A 94 9.12 -2.59 9.63
N PHE A 95 8.01 -3.04 9.06
CA PHE A 95 6.67 -2.56 9.43
C PHE A 95 6.32 -2.91 10.88
N ARG A 96 6.73 -4.10 11.38
CA ARG A 96 6.58 -4.46 12.79
C ARG A 96 7.31 -3.49 13.72
N VAL A 97 8.54 -3.10 13.38
CA VAL A 97 9.30 -2.12 14.15
C VAL A 97 8.62 -0.76 14.11
N ALA A 98 8.19 -0.30 12.93
CA ALA A 98 7.53 0.98 12.75
C ALA A 98 6.20 1.08 13.54
N VAL A 99 5.37 0.03 13.48
CA VAL A 99 4.11 -0.05 14.24
C VAL A 99 4.36 -0.13 15.75
N ALA A 100 5.40 -0.83 16.21
CA ALA A 100 5.73 -0.88 17.62
C ALA A 100 6.22 0.48 18.15
N ALA A 101 7.00 1.21 17.36
CA ALA A 101 7.49 2.55 17.71
C ALA A 101 6.39 3.62 17.67
N ALA A 102 5.44 3.49 16.74
CA ALA A 102 4.30 4.39 16.60
C ALA A 102 3.03 3.57 16.31
N PRO A 103 2.32 3.12 17.36
CA PRO A 103 1.05 2.39 17.21
C PRO A 103 -0.01 3.20 16.46
N PRO A 104 -0.99 2.55 15.81
CA PRO A 104 -2.07 3.26 15.12
C PRO A 104 -2.89 4.10 16.09
N ASP A 105 -3.07 5.37 15.74
CA ASP A 105 -4.02 6.25 16.42
C ASP A 105 -5.41 6.02 15.81
N LEU A 106 -6.28 5.38 16.58
CA LEU A 106 -7.63 5.00 16.18
C LEU A 106 -8.69 5.83 16.92
N SER A 107 -8.33 7.03 17.37
CA SER A 107 -9.25 7.95 18.06
C SER A 107 -10.28 8.57 17.12
N SER A 108 -9.93 8.78 15.85
CA SER A 108 -10.81 9.31 14.80
C SER A 108 -10.32 8.90 13.40
N ARG A 109 -11.14 9.16 12.39
CA ARG A 109 -10.79 9.02 10.97
C ARG A 109 -9.53 9.80 10.62
N ALA A 110 -9.51 11.08 10.96
CA ALA A 110 -8.38 11.97 10.67
C ALA A 110 -7.09 11.46 11.32
N ALA A 111 -7.17 10.98 12.57
CA ALA A 111 -6.02 10.44 13.28
C ALA A 111 -5.47 9.17 12.61
N PHE A 112 -6.35 8.25 12.22
CA PHE A 112 -5.93 7.00 11.57
C PHE A 112 -5.38 7.24 10.17
N ALA A 113 -6.01 8.12 9.37
CA ALA A 113 -5.53 8.48 8.04
C ALA A 113 -4.14 9.15 8.10
N ALA A 114 -3.96 10.09 9.03
CA ALA A 114 -2.67 10.74 9.24
C ALA A 114 -1.60 9.75 9.72
N TRP A 115 -1.95 8.78 10.58
CA TRP A 115 -1.05 7.70 10.98
C TRP A 115 -0.62 6.85 9.77
N ALA A 116 -1.57 6.39 8.95
CA ALA A 116 -1.28 5.58 7.76
C ALA A 116 -0.35 6.33 6.78
N CYS A 117 -0.56 7.64 6.62
CA CYS A 117 0.31 8.51 5.82
C CYS A 117 1.73 8.59 6.37
N ARG A 118 1.89 8.82 7.68
CA ARG A 118 3.20 8.87 8.32
C ARG A 118 3.95 7.55 8.19
N GLN A 119 3.27 6.41 8.35
CA GLN A 119 3.89 5.09 8.14
C GLN A 119 4.31 4.89 6.68
N HIS A 120 3.49 5.31 5.72
CA HIS A 120 3.85 5.26 4.30
C HIS A 120 5.06 6.16 4.01
N ASN A 121 5.16 7.32 4.65
CA ASN A 121 6.29 8.23 4.52
C ASN A 121 7.59 7.69 5.10
N VAL A 122 7.56 6.86 6.15
CA VAL A 122 8.74 6.11 6.61
C VAL A 122 9.29 5.23 5.49
N VAL A 123 8.40 4.55 4.75
CA VAL A 123 8.78 3.74 3.59
C VAL A 123 9.24 4.61 2.42
N ASN A 124 8.55 5.72 2.13
CA ASN A 124 8.97 6.65 1.07
C ASN A 124 10.38 7.18 1.32
N ALA A 125 10.68 7.62 2.55
CA ALA A 125 12.01 8.07 2.93
C ALA A 125 13.06 6.97 2.73
N LYS A 126 12.78 5.74 3.18
CA LYS A 126 13.68 4.59 2.99
C LYS A 126 13.96 4.29 1.52
N LEU A 127 12.98 4.49 0.64
CA LEU A 127 13.08 4.25 -0.80
C LEU A 127 13.52 5.49 -1.59
N GLY A 128 13.84 6.62 -0.94
CA GLY A 128 14.20 7.86 -1.62
C GLY A 128 13.07 8.48 -2.45
N LYS A 129 11.80 8.21 -2.10
CA LYS A 129 10.61 8.76 -2.75
C LYS A 129 10.19 10.08 -2.08
N VAL A 130 9.36 10.83 -2.80
CA VAL A 130 8.76 12.08 -2.30
C VAL A 130 7.93 11.80 -1.03
N ILE A 131 8.08 12.65 -0.04
CA ILE A 131 7.28 12.64 1.19
C ILE A 131 5.94 13.31 0.89
N PHE A 132 4.85 12.61 1.22
CA PHE A 132 3.49 13.09 1.00
C PHE A 132 3.02 13.96 2.17
N ASP A 133 2.24 15.01 1.92
CA ASP A 133 1.66 15.83 2.98
C ASP A 133 0.53 15.08 3.70
N CYS A 134 0.65 14.92 5.02
CA CYS A 134 -0.30 14.16 5.82
C CYS A 134 -1.41 15.03 6.42
N ASP A 135 -1.60 16.25 5.92
CA ASP A 135 -2.75 17.08 6.27
C ASP A 135 -4.07 16.47 5.77
N ALA A 136 -5.17 16.82 6.45
CA ALA A 136 -6.48 16.25 6.17
C ALA A 136 -6.96 16.53 4.74
N ALA A 137 -6.67 17.70 4.18
CA ALA A 137 -7.13 18.07 2.84
C ALA A 137 -6.39 17.27 1.77
N SER A 138 -5.06 17.10 1.89
CA SER A 138 -4.28 16.27 0.98
C SER A 138 -4.70 14.79 1.03
N LEU A 139 -4.97 14.26 2.22
CA LEU A 139 -5.42 12.89 2.40
C LEU A 139 -6.83 12.67 1.86
N ASP A 140 -7.77 13.58 2.14
CA ASP A 140 -9.13 13.49 1.64
C ASP A 140 -9.14 13.61 0.12
N ARG A 141 -8.40 14.56 -0.46
CA ARG A 141 -8.27 14.69 -1.91
C ARG A 141 -7.74 13.41 -2.55
N ARG A 142 -6.76 12.73 -1.95
CA ARG A 142 -6.12 11.55 -2.56
C ARG A 142 -6.89 10.25 -2.34
N TRP A 143 -7.48 10.04 -1.17
CA TRP A 143 -7.98 8.72 -0.73
C TRP A 143 -9.48 8.70 -0.43
N ARG A 144 -10.12 9.85 -0.36
CA ARG A 144 -11.55 9.98 -0.13
C ARG A 144 -12.19 10.68 -1.32
N VAL A 145 -12.20 12.01 -1.33
CA VAL A 145 -12.99 12.86 -2.21
C VAL A 145 -12.51 12.88 -3.67
N GLY A 146 -11.23 12.80 -3.97
CA GLY A 146 -10.74 12.94 -5.36
C GLY A 146 -10.69 14.39 -5.87
N ASP A 147 -10.16 14.55 -7.09
CA ASP A 147 -10.14 15.83 -7.82
C ASP A 147 -11.43 16.07 -8.63
N PRO A 148 -11.73 17.33 -9.02
CA PRO A 148 -12.73 17.62 -10.04
C PRO A 148 -12.37 16.88 -11.34
N GLY A 149 -13.14 15.84 -11.67
CA GLY A 149 -12.89 14.93 -12.80
C GLY A 149 -12.67 13.47 -12.41
N CYS A 150 -12.51 13.15 -11.12
CA CYS A 150 -12.52 11.77 -10.64
C CYS A 150 -13.92 11.11 -10.72
N TRP A 151 -14.97 11.91 -10.74
CA TRP A 151 -16.36 11.46 -10.73
C TRP A 151 -17.11 11.97 -11.97
N PRO A 152 -17.99 11.15 -12.57
CA PRO A 152 -18.91 11.61 -13.61
C PRO A 152 -19.78 12.78 -13.11
N ALA A 153 -20.14 13.70 -14.00
CA ALA A 153 -21.01 14.81 -13.65
C ALA A 153 -22.39 14.29 -13.22
N GLY A 154 -22.75 14.51 -11.94
CA GLY A 154 -24.03 14.10 -11.37
C GLY A 154 -23.99 12.81 -10.55
N ASP A 155 -22.84 12.14 -10.45
CA ASP A 155 -22.67 10.97 -9.60
C ASP A 155 -22.10 11.32 -8.22
N ALA A 156 -22.65 10.58 -7.26
CA ALA A 156 -22.23 10.35 -5.90
C ALA A 156 -20.74 10.65 -5.62
N THR A 157 -20.47 11.47 -4.59
CA THR A 157 -19.11 11.65 -4.08
C THR A 157 -18.55 10.31 -3.60
N ALA A 158 -17.23 10.19 -3.47
CA ALA A 158 -16.59 8.95 -3.03
C ALA A 158 -17.24 8.27 -1.81
N ALA A 159 -17.80 9.06 -0.88
CA ALA A 159 -18.55 8.58 0.28
C ALA A 159 -19.66 7.57 -0.10
N GLU A 160 -20.38 7.83 -1.19
CA GLU A 160 -21.47 7.00 -1.69
C GLU A 160 -20.95 5.78 -2.49
N SER A 161 -19.77 5.86 -3.10
CA SER A 161 -19.19 4.76 -3.90
C SER A 161 -18.81 3.52 -3.08
N LEU A 162 -18.55 3.67 -1.77
CA LEU A 162 -18.18 2.56 -0.87
C LEU A 162 -19.21 2.34 0.25
N GLY A 163 -20.40 2.95 0.13
CA GLY A 163 -21.55 2.69 1.00
C GLY A 163 -21.32 3.05 2.47
N ARG A 164 -20.67 4.19 2.75
CA ARG A 164 -20.59 4.72 4.12
C ARG A 164 -21.10 6.16 4.14
N ASP A 165 -22.37 6.28 4.50
CA ASP A 165 -23.11 7.52 4.74
C ASP A 165 -22.78 8.09 6.13
#